data_AF-A0A4V3IUT6-F1
#
_entry.id   AF-A0A4V3IUT6-F1
#
_cell.length_a   1.000
_cell.length_b   1.000
_cell.length_c   1.000
_cell.angle_alpha   90.00
_cell.angle_beta   90.00
_cell.angle_gamma   90.00
#
_symmetry.space_group_name_H-M   'P 1'
#
loop_
_entity.id
_entity.type
_entity.pdbx_description
1 polymer ?
#
loop_
_entity_poly.entity_id
_entity_poly.type
_entity_poly.pdbx_seq_one_letter_code
_entity_poly.pdbx_strand_id
1 'polypeptide(L)'
;MAGRLDAVERNRRRLLADLGHEMRTPVATLAAYLEALEDGVATLDAETAELLRSQTRRLARLSEDISSVSRAEEGQVRLDTRSVQPESVVTAAADAAAAAYEAKGVRLVTDIAAGLPELSLDSERMGQVLSNLLDNALRHTPPKERSRFRPPHRPGRVAPSCPLRTPARASRPSTWPMC
;
A
#
# COMPACT_ATOMS: atom_id res chain seq x y z
N MET A 1 32.38 -9.61 -20.74
CA MET A 1 31.66 -8.34 -21.00
C MET A 1 30.31 -8.55 -21.69
N ALA A 2 30.17 -9.45 -22.67
CA ALA A 2 28.90 -9.71 -23.37
C ALA A 2 27.70 -10.07 -22.45
N GLY A 3 27.90 -10.93 -21.44
CA GLY A 3 26.80 -11.32 -20.55
C GLY A 3 26.23 -10.21 -19.64
N ARG A 4 26.97 -9.11 -19.42
CA ARG A 4 26.51 -7.99 -18.58
C ARG A 4 25.62 -7.03 -19.37
N LEU A 5 25.90 -6.82 -20.65
CA LEU A 5 25.03 -6.07 -21.58
C LEU A 5 23.72 -6.82 -21.85
N ASP A 6 23.78 -8.13 -22.09
CA ASP A 6 22.58 -8.96 -22.29
C ASP A 6 21.68 -9.01 -21.05
N ALA A 7 22.25 -8.93 -19.85
CA ALA A 7 21.47 -8.88 -18.61
C ALA A 7 20.71 -7.55 -18.46
N VAL A 8 21.37 -6.42 -18.75
CA VAL A 8 20.76 -5.08 -18.71
C VAL A 8 19.64 -4.95 -19.74
N GLU A 9 19.89 -5.36 -20.98
CA GLU A 9 18.88 -5.30 -22.05
C GLU A 9 17.66 -6.19 -21.77
N ARG A 10 17.88 -7.39 -21.21
CA ARG A 10 16.77 -8.26 -20.78
C ARG A 10 15.96 -7.65 -19.64
N ASN A 11 16.62 -6.99 -18.70
CA ASN A 11 15.94 -6.33 -17.59
C ASN A 11 15.09 -5.15 -18.10
N ARG A 12 15.65 -4.32 -18.99
CA ARG A 12 14.94 -3.21 -19.64
C ARG A 12 13.69 -3.69 -20.38
N ARG A 13 13.80 -4.75 -21.20
CA ARG A 13 12.66 -5.31 -21.93
C ARG A 13 11.58 -5.85 -21.01
N ARG A 14 11.97 -6.53 -19.93
CA ARG A 14 11.02 -7.06 -18.93
C ARG A 14 10.28 -5.91 -18.25
N LEU A 15 11.01 -4.89 -17.78
CA LEU A 15 10.42 -3.70 -17.17
C LEU A 15 9.41 -3.03 -18.11
N LEU A 16 9.77 -2.79 -19.37
CA LEU A 16 8.88 -2.18 -20.36
C LEU A 16 7.63 -3.03 -20.64
N ALA A 17 7.79 -4.36 -20.68
CA ALA A 17 6.65 -5.27 -20.86
C ALA A 17 5.68 -5.21 -19.67
N ASP A 18 6.22 -5.26 -18.45
CA ASP A 18 5.44 -5.21 -17.21
C ASP A 18 4.67 -3.88 -17.10
N LEU A 19 5.35 -2.77 -17.39
CA LEU A 19 4.74 -1.44 -17.44
C LEU A 19 3.62 -1.35 -18.49
N GLY A 20 3.86 -1.88 -19.69
CA GLY A 20 2.84 -1.91 -20.74
C GLY A 20 1.59 -2.69 -20.32
N HIS A 21 1.76 -3.78 -19.56
CA HIS A 21 0.65 -4.55 -19.01
C HIS A 21 -0.10 -3.75 -17.93
N GLU A 22 0.64 -3.11 -17.02
CA GLU A 22 0.05 -2.30 -15.95
C GLU A 22 -0.71 -1.07 -16.45
N MET A 23 -0.29 -0.46 -17.56
CA MET A 23 -0.99 0.65 -18.21
C MET A 23 -2.25 0.21 -18.96
N ARG A 24 -2.29 -1.02 -19.49
CA ARG A 24 -3.42 -1.51 -20.27
C ARG A 24 -4.70 -1.57 -19.44
N THR A 25 -4.59 -1.96 -18.17
CA THR A 25 -5.74 -2.04 -17.25
C THR A 25 -6.43 -0.68 -17.01
N PRO A 26 -5.75 0.38 -16.52
CA PRO A 26 -6.40 1.67 -16.28
C PRO A 26 -6.91 2.31 -17.57
N VAL A 27 -6.22 2.13 -18.71
CA VAL A 27 -6.71 2.61 -20.02
C VAL A 27 -8.00 1.89 -20.42
N ALA A 28 -8.05 0.56 -20.28
CA ALA A 28 -9.26 -0.20 -20.59
C ALA A 28 -10.44 0.19 -19.69
N THR A 29 -10.18 0.41 -18.39
CA THR A 29 -11.22 0.90 -17.46
C THR A 29 -11.72 2.29 -17.85
N LEU A 30 -10.83 3.23 -18.18
CA LEU A 30 -11.23 4.56 -18.64
C LEU A 30 -12.07 4.49 -19.91
N ALA A 31 -11.63 3.70 -20.90
CA ALA A 31 -12.36 3.54 -22.17
C ALA A 31 -13.76 2.96 -21.95
N ALA A 32 -13.89 1.89 -21.17
CA ALA A 32 -15.18 1.25 -20.88
C ALA A 32 -16.16 2.19 -20.17
N TYR A 33 -15.67 3.02 -19.24
CA TYR A 33 -16.53 4.00 -18.55
C TYR A 33 -16.91 5.17 -19.46
N LEU A 34 -16.02 5.63 -20.33
CA LEU A 34 -16.35 6.65 -21.32
C LEU A 34 -17.41 6.15 -22.30
N GLU A 35 -17.27 4.92 -22.82
CA GLU A 35 -18.27 4.28 -23.69
C GLU A 35 -19.62 4.12 -22.97
N ALA A 36 -19.62 3.66 -21.72
CA ALA A 36 -20.84 3.55 -20.92
C ALA A 36 -21.53 4.91 -20.66
N LEU A 37 -20.75 5.99 -20.53
CA LEU A 37 -21.30 7.35 -20.40
C LEU A 37 -21.89 7.86 -21.73
N GLU A 38 -21.24 7.57 -22.86
CA GLU A 38 -21.71 7.92 -24.20
C GLU A 38 -23.01 7.19 -24.58
N ASP A 39 -23.10 5.90 -24.22
CA ASP A 39 -24.29 5.08 -24.44
C ASP A 39 -25.43 5.36 -23.45
N GLY A 40 -25.19 6.22 -22.44
CA GLY A 40 -26.16 6.54 -21.38
C GLY A 40 -26.42 5.40 -20.40
N VAL A 41 -25.60 4.35 -20.42
CA VAL A 41 -25.65 3.21 -19.49
C VAL A 41 -25.14 3.61 -18.11
N ALA A 42 -24.14 4.50 -18.06
CA ALA A 42 -23.61 5.10 -16.85
C ALA A 42 -23.94 6.61 -16.82
N THR A 43 -23.92 7.19 -15.62
CA THR A 43 -24.08 8.64 -15.42
C THR A 43 -22.84 9.19 -14.72
N LEU A 44 -22.44 10.42 -15.07
CA LEU A 44 -21.30 11.09 -14.45
C LEU A 44 -21.69 11.59 -13.05
N ASP A 45 -21.68 10.69 -12.08
CA ASP A 45 -21.86 10.98 -10.66
C ASP A 45 -20.51 11.09 -9.93
N ALA A 46 -20.56 11.35 -8.62
CA ALA A 46 -19.36 11.53 -7.81
C ALA A 46 -18.48 10.26 -7.76
N GLU A 47 -19.10 9.08 -7.74
CA GLU A 47 -18.39 7.79 -7.70
C GLU A 47 -17.67 7.52 -9.02
N THR A 48 -18.36 7.70 -10.15
CA THR A 48 -17.79 7.56 -11.49
C THR A 48 -16.66 8.57 -11.71
N ALA A 49 -16.86 9.83 -11.31
CA ALA A 49 -15.83 10.86 -11.41
C ALA A 49 -14.58 10.51 -10.57
N GLU A 50 -14.76 9.99 -9.36
CA GLU A 50 -13.64 9.60 -8.51
C GLU A 50 -12.91 8.36 -9.06
N LEU A 51 -13.64 7.40 -9.61
CA LEU A 51 -13.08 6.23 -10.28
C LEU A 51 -12.22 6.66 -11.47
N LEU A 52 -12.74 7.49 -12.37
CA LEU A 52 -11.98 8.01 -13.52
C LEU A 52 -10.73 8.77 -13.05
N ARG A 53 -10.87 9.67 -12.06
CA ARG A 53 -9.73 10.40 -11.45
C ARG A 53 -8.69 9.46 -10.84
N SER A 54 -9.11 8.37 -10.22
CA SER A 54 -8.19 7.38 -9.63
C SER A 54 -7.37 6.68 -10.71
N GLN A 55 -7.99 6.32 -11.85
CA GLN A 55 -7.30 5.69 -12.97
C GLN A 55 -6.34 6.66 -13.65
N THR A 56 -6.73 7.93 -13.84
CA THR A 56 -5.84 8.97 -14.36
C THR A 56 -4.64 9.20 -13.45
N ARG A 57 -4.84 9.28 -12.12
CA ARG A 57 -3.75 9.38 -11.14
C ARG A 57 -2.83 8.15 -11.17
N ARG A 58 -3.36 6.96 -11.45
CA ARG A 58 -2.55 5.74 -11.61
C ARG A 58 -1.66 5.83 -12.86
N LEU A 59 -2.23 6.26 -14.00
CA LEU A 59 -1.47 6.45 -15.23
C LEU A 59 -0.38 7.52 -15.10
N ALA A 60 -0.66 8.64 -14.43
CA ALA A 60 0.32 9.69 -14.17
C ALA A 60 1.52 9.16 -13.36
N ARG A 61 1.26 8.34 -12.32
CA ARG A 61 2.33 7.72 -11.52
C ARG A 61 3.17 6.74 -12.33
N LEU A 62 2.55 5.87 -13.11
CA LEU A 62 3.27 4.95 -14.01
C LEU A 62 4.15 5.71 -15.01
N SER A 63 3.69 6.84 -15.53
CA SER A 63 4.49 7.70 -16.41
C SER A 63 5.70 8.31 -15.70
N GLU A 64 5.54 8.78 -14.47
CA GLU A 64 6.64 9.34 -13.67
C GLU A 64 7.69 8.27 -13.32
N ASP A 65 7.23 7.06 -13.00
CA ASP A 65 8.11 5.92 -12.72
C ASP A 65 8.98 5.58 -13.95
N ILE A 66 8.39 5.57 -15.15
CA ILE A 66 9.12 5.35 -16.42
C ILE A 66 10.18 6.43 -16.64
N SER A 67 9.79 7.70 -16.48
CA SER A 67 10.71 8.84 -16.63
C SER A 67 11.87 8.77 -15.63
N SER A 68 11.58 8.32 -14.41
CA SER A 68 12.58 8.16 -13.35
C SER A 68 13.58 7.04 -13.67
N VAL A 69 13.10 5.91 -14.19
CA VAL A 69 13.96 4.80 -14.65
C VAL A 69 14.80 5.23 -15.85
N SER A 70 14.22 5.91 -16.85
CA SER A 70 14.97 6.37 -18.04
C SER A 70 16.13 7.29 -17.65
N ARG A 71 15.86 8.26 -16.76
CA ARG A 71 16.90 9.17 -16.24
C ARG A 71 18.00 8.43 -15.48
N ALA A 72 17.65 7.35 -14.77
CA ALA A 72 18.61 6.52 -14.05
C ALA A 72 19.49 5.70 -15.02
N GLU A 73 18.92 5.10 -16.08
CA GLU A 73 19.66 4.31 -17.06
C GLU A 73 20.64 5.16 -17.90
N GLU A 74 20.30 6.43 -18.16
CA GLU A 74 21.16 7.34 -18.91
C GLU A 74 22.35 7.88 -18.09
N GLY A 75 22.51 7.46 -16.83
CA GLY A 75 23.55 7.98 -15.94
C GLY A 75 23.41 9.48 -15.64
N GLN A 76 22.24 10.07 -15.94
CA GLN A 76 21.94 11.49 -15.76
C GLN A 76 21.45 11.82 -14.35
N VAL A 77 21.37 10.83 -13.45
CA VAL A 77 21.08 11.05 -12.04
C VAL A 77 22.29 11.70 -11.37
N ARG A 78 22.38 13.02 -11.52
CA ARG A 78 23.22 13.85 -10.66
C ARG A 78 22.51 13.96 -9.32
N LEU A 79 23.22 13.58 -8.26
CA LEU A 79 22.80 13.79 -6.88
C LEU A 79 23.31 15.16 -6.46
N ASP A 80 22.43 16.03 -6.00
CA ASP A 80 22.80 17.27 -5.33
C ASP A 80 22.90 17.00 -3.83
N THR A 81 23.98 16.33 -3.43
CA THR A 81 24.19 15.95 -2.03
C THR A 81 24.59 17.16 -1.22
N ARG A 82 23.84 17.43 -0.15
CA ARG A 82 24.11 18.48 0.82
C ARG A 82 24.07 17.90 2.23
N SER A 83 24.67 18.61 3.18
CA SER A 83 24.50 18.29 4.60
C SER A 83 23.06 18.58 5.00
N VAL A 84 22.30 17.55 5.37
CA VAL A 84 20.86 17.65 5.65
C VAL A 84 20.55 16.91 6.95
N GLN A 85 19.69 17.54 7.77
CA GLN A 85 19.12 16.89 8.94
C GLN A 85 18.07 15.85 8.50
N PRO A 86 18.24 14.55 8.82
CA PRO A 86 17.31 13.51 8.35
C PRO A 86 15.87 13.75 8.82
N GLU A 87 15.72 14.31 10.02
CA GLU A 87 14.42 14.64 10.61
C GLU A 87 13.59 15.56 9.72
N SER A 88 14.20 16.57 9.07
CA SER A 88 13.44 17.50 8.24
C SER A 88 12.88 16.82 6.99
N VAL A 89 13.62 15.88 6.40
CA VAL A 89 13.18 15.16 5.20
C VAL A 89 12.05 14.18 5.53
N VAL A 90 12.19 13.43 6.63
CA VAL A 90 11.17 12.49 7.09
C VAL A 90 9.89 13.22 7.49
N THR A 91 10.00 14.34 8.21
CA THR A 91 8.85 15.15 8.63
C THR A 91 8.10 15.71 7.42
N ALA A 92 8.81 16.30 6.46
CA ALA A 92 8.18 16.83 5.25
C ALA A 92 7.42 15.75 4.45
N ALA A 93 8.00 14.55 4.31
CA ALA A 93 7.35 13.43 3.63
C ALA A 93 6.12 12.91 4.40
N ALA A 94 6.21 12.83 5.73
CA ALA A 94 5.09 12.41 6.58
C ALA A 94 3.93 13.40 6.52
N ASP A 95 4.23 14.70 6.59
CA ASP A 95 3.23 15.77 6.51
C ASP A 95 2.50 15.77 5.17
N ALA A 96 3.25 15.59 4.06
CA ALA A 96 2.67 15.48 2.73
C ALA A 96 1.72 14.27 2.58
N ALA A 97 2.00 13.17 3.28
CA ALA A 97 1.19 11.96 3.23
C ALA A 97 0.02 11.94 4.25
N ALA A 98 0.05 12.81 5.26
CA ALA A 98 -0.84 12.73 6.43
C ALA A 98 -2.33 12.71 6.05
N ALA A 99 -2.77 13.60 5.16
CA ALA A 99 -4.18 13.69 4.75
C ALA A 99 -4.68 12.41 4.05
N ALA A 100 -3.83 11.74 3.25
CA ALA A 100 -4.20 10.51 2.57
C ALA A 100 -4.31 9.32 3.54
N TYR A 101 -3.43 9.27 4.54
CA TYR A 101 -3.49 8.28 5.61
C TYR A 101 -4.73 8.45 6.49
N GLU A 102 -5.07 9.69 6.85
CA GLU A 102 -6.28 10.03 7.60
C GLU A 102 -7.54 9.62 6.83
N ALA A 103 -7.61 9.95 5.53
CA ALA A 103 -8.73 9.57 4.67
C ALA A 103 -8.93 8.04 4.59
N LYS A 104 -7.85 7.25 4.64
CA LYS A 104 -7.91 5.78 4.67
C LYS A 104 -8.13 5.20 6.08
N GLY A 105 -8.11 6.02 7.13
CA GLY A 105 -8.19 5.58 8.52
C GLY A 105 -6.97 4.77 8.97
N VAL A 106 -5.80 5.04 8.37
CA VAL A 106 -4.52 4.40 8.71
C VAL A 106 -3.69 5.37 9.56
N ARG A 107 -3.18 4.90 10.69
CA ARG A 107 -2.33 5.72 11.56
C ARG A 107 -0.90 5.75 11.02
N LEU A 108 -0.44 6.92 10.60
CA LEU A 108 0.98 7.20 10.33
C LEU A 108 1.67 7.62 11.63
N VAL A 109 2.84 7.03 11.93
CA VAL A 109 3.66 7.36 13.11
C VAL A 109 5.08 7.56 12.65
N THR A 110 5.67 8.71 13.00
CA THR A 110 7.09 8.98 12.85
C THR A 110 7.80 8.68 14.16
N ASP A 111 8.83 7.84 14.11
CA ASP A 111 9.72 7.54 15.23
C ASP A 111 11.14 7.88 14.80
N ILE A 112 11.60 9.07 15.19
CA ILE A 112 12.88 9.65 14.79
C ILE A 112 13.71 9.81 16.06
N ALA A 113 14.87 9.17 16.10
CA ALA A 113 15.78 9.30 17.24
C ALA A 113 16.26 10.75 17.36
N ALA A 114 16.27 11.29 18.59
CA ALA A 114 16.79 12.62 18.85
C ALA A 114 18.32 12.66 18.66
N GLY A 115 18.83 13.79 18.15
CA GLY A 115 20.26 14.03 18.04
C GLY A 115 20.97 13.25 16.92
N LEU A 116 20.24 12.88 15.86
CA LEU A 116 20.85 12.31 14.67
C LEU A 116 21.84 13.31 14.04
N PRO A 117 23.02 12.85 13.58
CA PRO A 117 23.95 13.70 12.87
C PRO A 117 23.39 14.06 11.49
N GLU A 118 23.88 15.17 10.93
CA GLU A 118 23.61 15.52 9.54
C GLU A 118 24.14 14.44 8.60
N LEU A 119 23.38 14.13 7.57
CA LEU A 119 23.74 13.19 6.53
C LEU A 119 23.99 13.95 5.22
N SER A 120 25.02 13.52 4.48
CA SER A 120 25.23 13.99 3.12
C SER A 120 24.26 13.25 2.19
N LEU A 121 23.17 13.91 1.81
CA LEU A 121 22.12 13.34 0.96
C LEU A 121 21.49 14.39 0.05
N ASP A 122 20.83 13.92 -1.00
CA ASP A 122 19.98 14.74 -1.86
C ASP A 122 18.55 14.70 -1.28
N SER A 123 18.11 15.83 -0.71
CA SER A 123 16.83 15.92 0.01
C SER A 123 15.62 15.73 -0.91
N GLU A 124 15.70 16.18 -2.15
CA GLU A 124 14.61 16.07 -3.11
C GLU A 124 14.42 14.60 -3.50
N ARG A 125 15.52 13.92 -3.84
CA ARG A 125 15.49 12.50 -4.17
C ARG A 125 15.09 11.63 -3.00
N MET A 126 15.58 11.94 -1.80
CA MET A 126 15.18 11.20 -0.60
C MET A 126 13.69 11.41 -0.30
N GLY A 127 13.19 12.64 -0.48
CA GLY A 127 11.75 12.93 -0.39
C GLY A 127 10.93 12.09 -1.37
N GLN A 128 11.40 11.95 -2.62
CA GLN A 128 10.74 11.10 -3.62
C GLN A 128 10.73 9.62 -3.21
N VAL A 129 11.85 9.09 -2.70
CA VAL A 129 11.92 7.72 -2.19
C VAL A 129 10.91 7.53 -1.05
N LEU A 130 10.88 8.43 -0.07
CA LEU A 130 9.94 8.34 1.05
C LEU A 130 8.49 8.44 0.59
N SER A 131 8.17 9.33 -0.35
CA SER A 131 6.84 9.45 -0.94
C SER A 131 6.40 8.13 -1.58
N ASN A 132 7.27 7.50 -2.38
CA ASN A 132 6.97 6.22 -3.01
C ASN A 132 6.74 5.10 -2.00
N LEU A 133 7.54 5.06 -0.94
CA LEU A 133 7.39 4.08 0.14
C LEU A 133 6.10 4.30 0.94
N LEU A 134 5.75 5.55 1.26
CA LEU A 134 4.52 5.89 1.96
C LEU A 134 3.28 5.62 1.10
N ASP A 135 3.32 5.95 -0.19
CA ASP A 135 2.26 5.60 -1.15
C ASP A 135 2.05 4.08 -1.21
N ASN A 136 3.15 3.33 -1.26
CA ASN A 136 3.11 1.87 -1.29
C ASN A 136 2.54 1.30 0.02
N ALA A 137 3.01 1.79 1.16
CA ALA A 137 2.52 1.39 2.47
C ALA A 137 1.03 1.71 2.64
N LEU A 138 0.59 2.89 2.22
CA LEU A 138 -0.81 3.27 2.26
C LEU A 138 -1.66 2.34 1.40
N ARG A 139 -1.23 1.95 0.19
CA ARG A 139 -1.99 1.03 -0.67
C ARG A 139 -2.18 -0.33 -0.02
N HIS A 140 -1.12 -0.89 0.55
CA HIS A 140 -1.12 -2.26 1.07
C HIS A 140 -1.54 -2.40 2.54
N THR A 141 -1.73 -1.30 3.27
CA THR A 141 -2.26 -1.34 4.64
C THR A 141 -3.80 -1.25 4.63
N PRO A 142 -4.53 -2.28 5.10
CA PRO A 142 -5.98 -2.19 5.24
C PRO A 142 -6.36 -1.17 6.33
N PRO A 143 -7.52 -0.49 6.22
CA PRO A 143 -8.02 0.35 7.32
C PRO A 143 -8.15 -0.50 8.59
N LYS A 144 -7.88 0.08 9.77
CA LYS A 144 -8.23 -0.61 11.01
C LYS A 144 -9.75 -0.78 11.04
N GLU A 145 -10.25 -1.99 10.77
CA GLU A 145 -11.64 -2.33 11.01
C GLU A 145 -11.96 -1.99 12.47
N ARG A 146 -12.98 -1.16 12.67
CA ARG A 146 -13.53 -0.87 13.99
C ARG A 146 -14.25 -2.13 14.47
N SER A 147 -13.50 -3.11 14.95
CA SER A 147 -14.04 -4.35 15.52
C SER A 147 -14.83 -3.98 16.78
N ARG A 148 -16.15 -3.85 16.60
CA ARG A 148 -17.10 -3.61 17.67
C ARG A 148 -17.18 -4.92 18.47
N PHE A 149 -16.31 -5.09 19.46
CA PHE A 149 -16.41 -6.17 20.42
C PHE A 149 -17.73 -6.00 21.19
N ARG A 150 -18.75 -6.78 20.79
CA ARG A 150 -19.99 -6.93 21.53
C ARG A 150 -19.76 -8.08 22.52
N PRO A 151 -19.60 -7.82 23.83
CA PRO A 151 -19.53 -8.90 24.79
C PRO A 151 -20.83 -9.71 24.72
N PRO A 152 -20.76 -11.05 24.81
CA PRO A 152 -21.96 -11.87 24.81
C PRO A 152 -22.81 -11.50 26.04
N HIS A 153 -23.99 -10.94 25.80
CA HIS A 153 -25.04 -10.86 26.81
C HIS A 153 -25.47 -12.29 27.15
N ARG A 154 -25.06 -12.80 28.31
CA ARG A 154 -25.75 -13.94 28.92
C ARG A 154 -27.02 -13.41 29.58
N PRO A 155 -28.23 -13.80 29.14
CA PRO A 155 -29.44 -13.51 29.89
C PRO A 155 -29.43 -14.35 31.18
N GLY A 156 -29.80 -13.71 32.29
CA GLY A 156 -29.73 -14.31 33.61
C GLY A 156 -30.53 -15.60 33.74
N ARG A 157 -29.96 -16.56 34.45
CA ARG A 157 -30.71 -17.53 35.24
C ARG A 157 -30.12 -17.57 36.63
N VAL A 158 -30.94 -17.12 37.58
CA VAL A 158 -30.81 -17.41 39.00
C VAL A 158 -31.06 -18.92 39.19
N ALA A 159 -30.24 -19.56 40.02
CA ALA A 159 -30.29 -20.99 40.35
C ALA A 159 -31.60 -21.39 41.07
N PRO A 160 -31.85 -22.71 41.29
CA PRO A 160 -31.53 -23.18 42.64
C PRO A 160 -31.00 -24.64 42.75
N SER A 161 -30.14 -24.82 43.78
CA SER A 161 -29.99 -25.96 44.71
C SER A 161 -29.89 -27.44 44.24
N CYS A 162 -28.70 -28.04 44.49
CA CYS A 162 -28.40 -29.33 45.17
C CYS A 162 -29.05 -30.67 44.71
N PRO A 163 -28.53 -31.87 45.10
CA PRO A 163 -27.16 -32.32 45.40
C PRO A 163 -26.74 -33.64 44.69
N LEU A 164 -25.43 -33.96 44.76
CA LEU A 164 -24.79 -35.30 44.84
C LEU A 164 -25.19 -36.44 43.86
N ARG A 165 -24.27 -36.79 42.93
CA ARG A 165 -23.76 -38.17 42.77
C ARG A 165 -22.48 -38.23 41.93
N THR A 166 -21.50 -38.93 42.48
CA THR A 166 -20.18 -39.33 41.95
C THR A 166 -20.29 -40.53 40.95
N PRO A 167 -19.20 -41.14 40.45
CA PRO A 167 -18.52 -40.81 39.20
C PRO A 167 -18.55 -41.99 38.21
N ALA A 168 -18.19 -41.78 36.94
CA ALA A 168 -17.85 -42.91 36.06
C ALA A 168 -16.66 -42.57 35.16
N ARG A 169 -15.69 -43.46 35.24
CA ARG A 169 -14.33 -43.45 34.72
C ARG A 169 -14.29 -44.37 33.50
N ALA A 170 -13.82 -43.90 32.35
CA ALA A 170 -13.35 -44.73 31.24
C ALA A 170 -12.57 -43.81 30.26
N SER A 171 -11.23 -43.75 30.37
CA SER A 171 -10.28 -44.59 29.64
C SER A 171 -10.08 -44.21 28.17
N ARG A 172 -9.13 -43.28 27.96
CA ARG A 172 -7.91 -43.43 27.11
C ARG A 172 -8.07 -43.67 25.58
N PRO A 173 -6.99 -43.52 24.79
CA PRO A 173 -6.91 -42.57 23.67
C PRO A 173 -6.80 -43.26 22.29
N SER A 174 -6.33 -42.50 21.29
CA SER A 174 -6.07 -42.84 19.87
C SER A 174 -7.25 -42.49 18.98
N THR A 175 -7.15 -41.82 17.84
CA THR A 175 -6.06 -41.71 16.85
C THR A 175 -6.51 -40.61 15.88
N TRP A 176 -5.62 -39.69 15.50
CA TRP A 176 -5.85 -38.79 14.36
C TRP A 176 -5.24 -39.42 13.11
N PRO A 177 -5.95 -39.47 11.97
CA PRO A 177 -5.32 -39.46 10.66
C PRO A 177 -5.54 -38.12 9.96
N MET A 178 -4.47 -37.70 9.29
CA MET A 178 -4.41 -36.64 8.29
C MET A 178 -5.44 -36.87 7.16
N CYS A 179 -6.09 -35.78 6.75
CA CYS A 179 -6.28 -35.43 5.34
C CYS A 179 -5.74 -34.01 5.17
#